data_AF-A0A1I4DSK6-F1
#
_entry.id   AF-A0A1I4DSK6-F1
#
_cell.length_a   1.000
_cell.length_b   1.000
_cell.length_c   1.000
_cell.angle_alpha   90.00
_cell.angle_beta   90.00
_cell.angle_gamma   90.00
#
_symmetry.space_group_name_H-M   'P 1'
#
loop_
_entity.id
_entity.type
_entity.pdbx_description
1 polymer ?
#
loop_
_entity_poly.entity_id
_entity_poly.type
_entity_poly.pdbx_seq_one_letter_code
_entity_poly.pdbx_strand_id
1 'polypeptide(L)'
;MTIRDVIRRLAVAEATINPANSMGARLKRLTQDQRATYDQWRELRAKWTALFDEPDALYAAIINGNSGPQLPESFRDILFDPPPQISTGETETQINDKWQRFSER
;
A
#
# COMPACT_ATOMS: atom_id res chain seq x y z
N MET A 1 -24.53 -26.80 13.01
CA MET A 1 -23.44 -25.85 12.69
C MET A 1 -22.12 -26.53 13.02
N THR A 2 -21.26 -26.74 12.03
CA THR A 2 -19.98 -27.45 12.21
C THR A 2 -18.83 -26.47 12.41
N ILE A 3 -17.70 -26.93 12.97
CA ILE A 3 -16.47 -26.13 13.08
C ILE A 3 -16.03 -25.60 11.70
N ARG A 4 -16.22 -26.40 10.64
CA ARG A 4 -15.96 -26.00 9.24
C ARG A 4 -16.81 -24.81 8.80
N ASP A 5 -18.08 -24.75 9.21
CA ASP A 5 -18.98 -23.64 8.87
C ASP A 5 -18.54 -22.35 9.56
N VAL A 6 -18.05 -22.44 10.81
CA VAL A 6 -17.51 -21.29 11.55
C VAL A 6 -16.25 -20.77 10.90
N ILE A 7 -15.30 -21.65 10.56
CA ILE A 7 -14.05 -21.27 9.87
C ILE A 7 -14.35 -20.59 8.52
N ARG A 8 -15.28 -21.14 7.73
CA ARG A 8 -15.67 -20.55 6.45
C ARG A 8 -16.29 -19.16 6.63
N ARG A 9 -17.18 -18.98 7.60
CA ARG A 9 -17.80 -17.67 7.88
C ARG A 9 -16.78 -16.64 8.37
N LEU A 10 -15.80 -17.07 9.16
CA LEU A 10 -14.70 -16.21 9.61
C LEU A 10 -13.84 -15.76 8.43
N ALA A 11 -13.45 -16.68 7.55
CA ALA A 11 -12.66 -16.35 6.36
C ALA A 11 -13.41 -15.38 5.41
N VAL A 12 -14.72 -15.56 5.24
CA VAL A 12 -15.55 -14.63 4.45
C VAL A 12 -15.62 -13.25 5.11
N ALA A 13 -15.82 -13.19 6.44
CA ALA A 13 -15.84 -11.93 7.17
C ALA A 13 -14.49 -11.20 7.11
N GLU A 14 -13.38 -11.94 7.24
CA GLU A 14 -12.04 -11.39 7.10
C GLU A 14 -11.77 -10.87 5.69
N ALA A 15 -12.20 -11.58 4.64
CA ALA A 15 -12.05 -11.14 3.25
C ALA A 15 -12.87 -9.87 2.94
N THR A 16 -14.04 -9.71 3.57
CA THR A 16 -14.87 -8.50 3.43
C THR A 16 -14.27 -7.30 4.16
N ILE A 17 -13.74 -7.50 5.38
CA ILE A 17 -13.20 -6.41 6.22
C ILE A 17 -11.77 -6.04 5.81
N ASN A 18 -11.01 -7.02 5.31
CA ASN A 18 -9.59 -6.88 5.01
C ASN A 18 -9.30 -7.62 3.69
N PRO A 19 -9.77 -7.09 2.54
CA PRO A 19 -9.53 -7.72 1.24
C PRO A 19 -8.03 -7.93 1.02
N ALA A 20 -7.65 -8.90 0.20
CA ALA A 20 -6.25 -9.35 0.05
C ALA A 20 -5.25 -8.22 -0.27
N ASN A 21 -5.75 -7.12 -0.84
CA ASN A 21 -4.97 -5.95 -1.29
C ASN A 21 -5.23 -4.70 -0.44
N SER A 22 -6.00 -4.83 0.63
CA SER A 22 -6.08 -3.82 1.67
C SER A 22 -4.70 -3.57 2.27
N MET A 23 -4.49 -2.34 2.74
CA MET A 23 -3.29 -2.00 3.51
C MET A 23 -3.13 -2.91 4.73
N GLY A 24 -4.23 -3.30 5.38
CA GLY A 24 -4.21 -4.21 6.53
C GLY A 24 -3.69 -5.61 6.17
N ALA A 25 -4.09 -6.18 5.02
CA ALA A 25 -3.57 -7.45 4.53
C ALA A 25 -2.10 -7.35 4.09
N ARG A 26 -1.71 -6.24 3.46
CA ARG A 26 -0.33 -5.98 3.04
C ARG A 26 0.62 -5.81 4.22
N LEU A 27 0.18 -5.13 5.29
CA LEU A 27 0.95 -5.00 6.53
C LEU A 27 1.14 -6.33 7.28
N LYS A 28 0.30 -7.35 7.03
CA LYS A 28 0.50 -8.70 7.56
C LYS A 28 1.61 -9.47 6.82
N ARG A 29 2.01 -9.03 5.62
CA ARG A 29 3.11 -9.64 4.85
C ARG A 29 4.49 -9.20 5.36
N LEU A 30 4.57 -8.13 6.15
CA LEU A 30 5.81 -7.66 6.76
C LEU A 30 6.27 -8.59 7.88
N THR A 31 7.58 -8.80 7.98
CA THR A 31 8.19 -9.39 9.19
C THR A 31 8.01 -8.47 10.40
N GLN A 32 8.27 -8.99 11.60
CA GLN A 32 8.18 -8.18 12.82
C GLN A 32 9.11 -6.96 12.79
N ASP A 33 10.36 -7.14 12.35
CA ASP A 33 11.33 -6.05 12.24
C ASP A 33 10.93 -5.04 11.16
N GLN A 34 10.38 -5.53 10.04
CA GLN A 34 9.86 -4.66 9.01
C GLN A 34 8.68 -3.85 9.54
N ARG A 35 7.77 -4.46 10.29
CA ARG A 35 6.63 -3.79 10.88
C ARG A 35 7.05 -2.68 11.85
N ALA A 36 8.04 -2.93 12.71
CA ALA A 36 8.60 -1.91 13.58
C ALA A 36 9.19 -0.72 12.79
N THR A 37 9.90 -1.00 11.69
CA THR A 37 10.43 0.04 10.80
C THR A 37 9.32 0.86 10.13
N TYR A 38 8.26 0.20 9.67
CA TYR A 38 7.09 0.86 9.09
C TYR A 38 6.37 1.75 10.12
N ASP A 39 6.17 1.24 11.33
CA ASP A 39 5.51 1.98 12.41
C ASP A 39 6.33 3.23 12.80
N GLN A 40 7.66 3.11 12.90
CA GLN A 40 8.54 4.26 13.11
C GLN A 40 8.44 5.27 11.97
N TRP A 41 8.48 4.82 10.72
CA TRP A 41 8.30 5.70 9.56
C TRP A 41 6.95 6.43 9.61
N ARG A 42 5.87 5.71 9.94
CA ARG A 42 4.51 6.26 10.03
C ARG A 42 4.42 7.36 11.09
N GLU A 43 5.03 7.16 12.26
CA GLU A 43 5.09 8.17 13.31
C GLU A 43 5.87 9.41 12.89
N LEU A 44 7.05 9.23 12.30
CA LEU A 44 7.86 10.34 11.80
C LEU A 44 7.14 11.11 10.68
N ARG A 45 6.47 10.39 9.78
CA ARG A 45 5.69 10.98 8.70
C ARG A 45 4.52 11.79 9.24
N ALA A 46 3.80 11.27 10.24
CA ALA A 46 2.69 11.97 10.89
C ALA A 46 3.16 13.26 11.56
N LYS A 47 4.29 13.23 12.28
CA LYS A 47 4.90 14.42 12.89
C LYS A 47 5.30 15.45 11.84
N TRP A 48 5.90 15.00 10.73
CA TRP A 48 6.27 15.88 9.63
C TRP A 48 5.05 16.49 8.93
N THR A 49 4.00 15.72 8.65
CA THR A 49 2.76 16.25 8.06
C THR A 49 2.06 17.26 8.98
N ALA A 50 2.14 17.06 10.30
CA ALA A 50 1.58 17.99 11.27
C ALA A 50 2.30 19.34 11.34
N LEU A 51 3.42 19.52 10.63
CA LEU A 51 4.07 20.83 10.46
C LEU A 51 3.34 21.70 9.42
N PHE A 52 2.38 21.14 8.69
CA PHE A 52 1.65 21.80 7.62
C PHE A 52 0.15 21.77 7.94
N ASP A 53 -0.38 22.90 8.38
CA ASP A 53 -1.81 23.03 8.73
C ASP A 53 -2.71 23.08 7.49
N GLU A 54 -2.16 23.48 6.34
CA GLU A 54 -2.87 23.57 5.07
C GLU A 54 -2.43 22.45 4.11
N PRO A 55 -3.38 21.73 3.46
CA PRO A 55 -3.07 20.71 2.47
C PRO A 55 -2.19 21.21 1.32
N ASP A 56 -2.40 22.47 0.90
CA ASP A 56 -1.64 23.08 -0.19
C ASP A 56 -0.18 23.35 0.21
N ALA A 57 0.06 23.70 1.47
CA ALA A 57 1.41 23.90 2.01
C ALA A 57 2.20 22.58 2.08
N LEU A 58 1.53 21.49 2.47
CA LEU A 58 2.10 20.14 2.44
C LEU A 58 2.47 19.73 1.01
N TYR A 59 1.56 19.94 0.07
CA TYR A 59 1.79 19.62 -1.34
C TYR A 59 2.94 20.43 -1.95
N ALA A 60 2.98 21.74 -1.67
CA ALA A 60 4.07 22.62 -2.10
C ALA A 60 5.42 22.18 -1.54
N ALA A 61 5.48 21.74 -0.28
CA ALA A 61 6.71 21.22 0.31
C ALA A 61 7.25 20.00 -0.44
N ILE A 62 6.38 19.05 -0.81
CA ILE A 62 6.75 17.86 -1.58
C ILE A 62 7.30 18.23 -2.96
N ILE A 63 6.62 19.13 -3.68
CA ILE A 63 7.08 19.58 -5.01
C ILE A 63 8.46 20.24 -4.91
N ASN A 64 8.70 21.01 -3.86
CA ASN A 64 9.96 21.70 -3.62
C ASN A 64 11.06 20.77 -3.06
N GLY A 65 10.84 19.45 -3.05
CA GLY A 65 11.83 18.46 -2.62
C GLY A 65 11.89 18.22 -1.11
N ASN A 66 11.10 18.94 -0.31
CA ASN A 66 10.90 18.66 1.11
C ASN A 66 9.84 17.57 1.26
N SER A 67 10.24 16.33 1.02
CA SER A 67 9.33 15.17 1.03
C SER A 67 9.21 14.47 2.38
N GLY A 68 9.87 14.99 3.42
CA GLY A 68 9.92 14.39 4.75
C GLY A 68 10.56 12.99 4.79
N PRO A 69 10.32 12.23 5.87
CA PRO A 69 10.80 10.86 6.02
C PRO A 69 10.35 9.96 4.87
N GLN A 70 11.31 9.28 4.23
CA GLN A 70 11.06 8.33 3.15
C GLN A 70 10.91 6.92 3.69
N LEU A 71 9.97 6.18 3.11
CA LEU A 71 9.87 4.75 3.35
C LEU A 71 10.93 4.04 2.49
N PRO A 72 11.69 3.07 3.02
CA PRO A 72 12.68 2.35 2.22
C PRO A 72 12.03 1.67 1.01
N GLU A 73 12.73 1.63 -0.12
CA GLU A 73 12.20 1.12 -1.39
C GLU A 73 11.75 -0.33 -1.31
N SER A 74 12.46 -1.17 -0.55
CA SER A 74 12.10 -2.57 -0.30
C SER A 74 10.72 -2.75 0.34
N PHE A 75 10.19 -1.73 1.03
CA PHE A 75 8.83 -1.76 1.56
C PHE A 75 7.79 -1.39 0.52
N ARG A 76 8.15 -0.62 -0.52
CA ARG A 76 7.19 -0.27 -1.57
C ARG A 76 6.72 -1.51 -2.31
N ASP A 77 7.64 -2.41 -2.64
CA ASP A 77 7.29 -3.65 -3.34
C ASP A 77 6.39 -4.55 -2.50
N ILE A 78 6.59 -4.59 -1.18
CA ILE A 78 5.80 -5.42 -0.27
C ILE A 78 4.41 -4.79 -0.01
N LEU A 79 4.33 -3.47 0.11
CA LEU A 79 3.11 -2.76 0.50
C LEU A 79 2.26 -2.28 -0.66
N PHE A 80 2.84 -2.08 -1.84
CA PHE A 80 2.12 -1.52 -2.99
C PHE A 80 2.03 -2.45 -4.18
N ASP A 81 2.73 -3.59 -4.12
CA ASP A 81 3.01 -4.49 -5.25
C ASP A 81 3.75 -3.73 -6.38
N PRO A 82 4.67 -4.37 -7.12
CA PRO A 82 5.38 -3.69 -8.19
C PRO A 82 4.38 -3.27 -9.28
N PRO A 83 4.52 -2.05 -9.85
CA PRO A 83 3.68 -1.62 -10.95
C PRO A 83 3.86 -2.55 -12.17
N PRO A 84 2.84 -2.64 -13.05
CA PRO A 84 2.96 -3.45 -14.25
C PRO A 84 4.13 -2.95 -15.10
N GLN A 85 5.05 -3.84 -15.46
CA GLN A 85 6.14 -3.52 -16.36
C GLN A 85 5.59 -3.31 -17.78
N ILE A 86 5.86 -2.13 -18.35
CA ILE A 86 5.51 -1.77 -19.72
C ILE A 86 6.76 -1.91 -20.60
N SER A 87 6.68 -2.71 -21.64
CA SER A 87 7.75 -2.90 -22.63
C SER A 87 7.54 -1.98 -23.84
N THR A 88 8.63 -1.55 -24.47
CA THR A 88 8.62 -0.60 -25.60
C THR A 88 7.90 -1.10 -26.86
N GLY A 89 7.63 -2.40 -26.97
CA GLY A 89 6.88 -3.01 -28.08
C GLY A 89 5.40 -3.24 -27.81
N GLU A 90 4.88 -2.85 -26.63
CA GLU A 90 3.47 -3.08 -26.29
C GLU A 90 2.54 -2.02 -26.88
N THR A 91 1.38 -2.47 -27.34
CA THR A 91 0.33 -1.57 -27.80
C THR A 91 -0.39 -0.94 -26.61
N GLU A 92 -1.04 0.22 -26.84
CA GLU A 92 -1.82 0.92 -25.82
C GLU A 92 -2.91 0.01 -25.19
N THR A 93 -3.54 -0.86 -25.98
CA THR A 93 -4.50 -1.85 -25.48
C THR A 93 -3.85 -2.85 -24.50
N GLN A 94 -2.67 -3.37 -24.81
CA GLN A 94 -1.94 -4.29 -23.93
C GLN A 94 -1.54 -3.62 -22.61
N ILE A 95 -1.16 -2.35 -22.68
CA ILE A 95 -0.85 -1.53 -21.51
C ILE A 95 -2.10 -1.32 -20.65
N ASN A 96 -3.24 -0.96 -21.27
CA ASN A 96 -4.51 -0.77 -20.57
C ASN A 96 -5.01 -2.06 -19.90
N ASP A 97 -4.90 -3.21 -20.57
CA ASP A 97 -5.26 -4.51 -19.99
C ASP A 97 -4.38 -4.86 -18.78
N LYS A 98 -3.07 -4.57 -18.85
CA LYS A 98 -2.16 -4.75 -17.71
C LYS A 98 -2.55 -3.88 -16.53
N TRP A 99 -2.92 -2.62 -16.79
CA TRP A 99 -3.37 -1.70 -15.76
C TRP A 99 -4.69 -2.12 -15.13
N GLN A 100 -5.68 -2.54 -15.92
CA GLN A 100 -6.95 -3.05 -15.39
C GLN A 100 -6.73 -4.25 -14.46
N ARG A 101 -5.95 -5.24 -14.91
CA ARG A 101 -5.60 -6.41 -14.08
C ARG A 101 -4.82 -6.05 -12.81
N PHE A 102 -4.01 -5.00 -12.86
CA PHE A 102 -3.31 -4.50 -11.67
C PHE A 102 -4.25 -3.77 -10.72
N SER A 103 -5.24 -3.03 -11.22
CA SER A 103 -6.22 -2.31 -10.39
C SER A 103 -7.31 -3.19 -9.79
N GLU A 104 -7.64 -4.32 -10.46
CA GLU A 104 -8.58 -5.33 -9.97
C GLU A 104 -7.94 -6.30 -8.96
N ARG A 105 -6.59 -6.36 -8.98
CA ARG A 105 -5.71 -6.38 -7.82
C ARG A 105 -6.31 -6.84 -6.52
#